data_AF-A0A955XWY4-F1
#
_entry.id   AF-A0A955XWY4-F1
#
_cell.length_a   1.000
_cell.length_b   1.000
_cell.length_c   1.000
_cell.angle_alpha   90.00
_cell.angle_beta   90.00
_cell.angle_gamma   90.00
#
_symmetry.space_group_name_H-M   'P 1'
#
loop_
_entity.id
_entity.type
_entity.pdbx_description
1 polymer ?
#
loop_
_entity_poly.entity_id
_entity_poly.type
_entity_poly.pdbx_seq_one_letter_code
_entity_poly.pdbx_strand_id
1 'polypeptide(L)'
;SWNEVSVSVSDPEGGNLTPIWQITAPNGFDYGRLQYPNAQRTLRFFADVSGLYTVTATVENSFGSDSCTTQLQTTTSDLIRIELLWNVDHDEQAFGPDCTDVDLHLLRMPEGPFSYGTEDDCFYGNCATCTISYNSSSRELECRDAIEAAVENCAEDGVCPAPNEDMNWSGDVEEQPRLDLDDVDGRGPENINVRAPEPGTYRLAAHLYGAGYKAAQAVESNGQLCGDITIAQAEVRIFCQGAAEWESEIVPLRFCGSRINSSFWEIGEIIVAEHEGALSCDDITFHEYGEEGDRVICAQGSGKTNGCSAQEITDFQGQTCDP
;
A
#
# COMPACT_ATOMS: atom_id res chain seq x y z
N SER A 1 11.07 -16.08 -2.53
CA SER A 1 11.17 -15.79 -1.08
C SER A 1 9.95 -14.93 -0.71
N TRP A 2 9.83 -14.34 0.50
CA TRP A 2 8.78 -13.34 0.75
C TRP A 2 8.72 -12.37 -0.43
N ASN A 3 7.53 -12.19 -0.99
CA ASN A 3 7.21 -11.39 -2.17
C ASN A 3 7.97 -11.76 -3.47
N GLU A 4 9.16 -12.37 -3.47
CA GLU A 4 9.81 -12.83 -4.71
C GLU A 4 9.20 -14.15 -5.22
N VAL A 5 8.59 -14.09 -6.40
CA VAL A 5 7.96 -15.23 -7.08
C VAL A 5 8.78 -15.60 -8.31
N SER A 6 9.09 -16.90 -8.45
CA SER A 6 9.79 -17.42 -9.63
C SER A 6 8.91 -18.38 -10.43
N VAL A 7 8.78 -18.13 -11.73
CA VAL A 7 8.01 -18.95 -12.67
C VAL A 7 8.90 -19.34 -13.83
N SER A 8 8.92 -20.61 -14.20
CA SER A 8 9.74 -21.09 -15.32
C SER A 8 8.91 -21.77 -16.40
N VAL A 9 9.26 -21.53 -17.66
CA VAL A 9 8.74 -22.27 -18.82
C VAL A 9 9.75 -23.33 -19.27
N SER A 10 9.26 -24.52 -19.60
CA SER A 10 10.08 -25.63 -20.10
C SER A 10 9.52 -26.20 -21.39
N ASP A 11 10.41 -26.55 -22.31
CA ASP A 11 10.12 -27.32 -23.51
C ASP A 11 10.43 -28.80 -23.21
N PRO A 12 9.46 -29.73 -23.26
CA PRO A 12 9.69 -31.15 -23.03
C PRO A 12 10.71 -31.78 -23.99
N GLU A 13 10.81 -31.25 -25.21
CA GLU A 13 11.76 -31.66 -26.24
C GLU A 13 13.12 -30.97 -26.12
N GLY A 14 13.28 -30.05 -25.15
CA GLY A 14 14.52 -29.37 -24.84
C GLY A 14 14.87 -28.21 -25.76
N GLY A 15 13.91 -27.72 -26.55
CA GLY A 15 14.09 -26.56 -27.43
C GLY A 15 14.44 -25.28 -26.68
N ASN A 16 15.03 -24.33 -27.40
CA ASN A 16 15.33 -23.00 -26.87
C ASN A 16 14.07 -22.14 -26.91
N LEU A 17 13.60 -21.74 -25.73
CA LEU A 17 12.45 -20.85 -25.56
C LEU A 17 12.91 -19.44 -25.23
N THR A 18 12.27 -18.47 -25.88
CA THR A 18 12.37 -17.04 -25.61
C THR A 18 10.97 -16.53 -25.28
N PRO A 19 10.48 -16.75 -24.04
CA PRO A 19 9.13 -16.36 -23.67
C PRO A 19 9.00 -14.84 -23.57
N ILE A 20 7.82 -14.35 -23.91
CA ILE A 20 7.32 -13.03 -23.58
C ILE A 20 6.38 -13.23 -22.39
N TRP A 21 6.71 -12.62 -21.26
CA TRP A 21 5.93 -12.74 -20.03
C TRP A 21 4.88 -11.63 -19.95
N GLN A 22 3.72 -11.96 -19.38
CA GLN A 22 2.69 -11.03 -18.97
C GLN A 22 2.21 -11.44 -17.58
N ILE A 23 2.10 -10.48 -16.66
CA ILE A 23 1.68 -10.69 -15.28
C ILE A 23 0.47 -9.80 -15.02
N THR A 24 -0.62 -10.40 -14.56
CA THR A 24 -1.78 -9.66 -14.04
C THR A 24 -1.85 -9.88 -12.54
N ALA A 25 -1.77 -8.80 -11.77
CA ALA A 25 -1.89 -8.81 -10.33
C ALA A 25 -3.36 -9.01 -9.88
N PRO A 26 -3.58 -9.21 -8.58
CA PRO A 26 -4.89 -9.07 -7.97
C PRO A 26 -5.52 -7.71 -8.32
N ASN A 27 -6.85 -7.65 -8.44
CA ASN A 27 -7.61 -6.44 -8.79
C ASN A 27 -7.37 -5.88 -10.20
N GLY A 28 -6.71 -6.63 -11.08
CA GLY A 28 -6.56 -6.26 -12.49
C GLY A 28 -5.46 -5.24 -12.75
N PHE A 29 -4.66 -4.90 -11.73
CA PHE A 29 -3.39 -4.20 -11.92
C PHE A 29 -2.53 -5.02 -12.87
N ASP A 30 -2.31 -4.47 -14.06
CA ASP A 30 -1.29 -4.96 -14.97
C ASP A 30 0.01 -4.30 -14.50
N TYR A 31 1.05 -5.07 -14.14
CA TYR A 31 2.41 -4.51 -14.00
C TYR A 31 2.97 -4.05 -15.37
N GLY A 32 2.09 -3.79 -16.33
CA GLY A 32 2.31 -3.87 -17.74
C GLY A 32 2.73 -5.27 -18.18
N ARG A 33 2.76 -5.41 -19.51
CA ARG A 33 3.61 -6.38 -20.18
C ARG A 33 5.06 -6.07 -19.79
N LEU A 34 5.52 -6.63 -18.66
CA LEU A 34 6.93 -6.61 -18.27
C LEU A 34 7.69 -7.36 -19.36
N GLN A 35 8.16 -6.62 -20.35
CA GLN A 35 9.28 -7.06 -21.18
C GLN A 35 10.50 -7.01 -20.27
N TYR A 36 10.64 -8.00 -19.39
CA TYR A 36 11.96 -8.31 -18.88
C TYR A 36 12.83 -8.55 -20.14
N PRO A 37 13.84 -7.71 -20.38
CA PRO A 37 14.55 -7.66 -21.66
C PRO A 37 15.39 -8.92 -21.93
N ASN A 38 15.35 -9.87 -21.00
CA ASN A 38 16.12 -11.07 -21.05
C ASN A 38 15.12 -12.17 -21.37
N ALA A 39 15.23 -12.73 -22.58
CA ALA A 39 14.63 -13.96 -23.09
C ALA A 39 14.84 -15.21 -22.20
N GLN A 40 14.86 -15.06 -20.88
CA GLN A 40 15.12 -16.09 -19.90
C GLN A 40 13.88 -16.93 -19.72
N ARG A 41 14.12 -18.23 -19.54
CA ARG A 41 13.07 -19.21 -19.28
C ARG A 41 12.45 -19.05 -17.90
N THR A 42 13.09 -18.29 -17.01
CA THR A 42 12.65 -18.04 -15.65
C THR A 42 12.34 -16.57 -15.49
N LEU A 43 11.10 -16.29 -15.10
CA LEU A 43 10.62 -15.01 -14.62
C LEU A 43 10.85 -14.93 -13.11
N ARG A 44 11.28 -13.77 -12.63
CA ARG A 44 11.33 -13.39 -11.22
C ARG A 44 10.69 -12.03 -11.09
N PHE A 45 9.77 -11.88 -10.15
CA PHE A 45 9.11 -10.61 -9.87
C PHE A 45 8.77 -10.50 -8.38
N PHE A 46 8.62 -9.26 -7.92
CA PHE A 46 8.19 -8.94 -6.56
C PHE A 46 6.67 -8.78 -6.54
N ALA A 47 5.99 -9.65 -5.82
CA ALA A 47 4.55 -9.62 -5.56
C ALA A 47 4.29 -8.81 -4.29
N ASP A 48 4.08 -7.52 -4.46
CA ASP A 48 3.80 -6.56 -3.39
C ASP A 48 2.33 -6.51 -2.98
N VAL A 49 1.42 -7.14 -3.72
CA VAL A 49 -0.02 -7.21 -3.44
C VAL A 49 -0.41 -8.62 -3.01
N SER A 50 -1.33 -8.74 -2.06
CA SER A 50 -1.92 -10.04 -1.68
C SER A 50 -3.05 -10.44 -2.62
N GLY A 51 -2.98 -11.66 -3.18
CA GLY A 51 -4.07 -12.22 -3.99
C GLY A 51 -3.61 -13.19 -5.08
N LEU A 52 -4.49 -13.41 -6.06
CA LEU A 52 -4.23 -14.32 -7.17
C LEU A 52 -3.57 -13.60 -8.35
N TYR A 53 -2.30 -13.92 -8.61
CA TYR A 53 -1.57 -13.49 -9.79
C TYR A 53 -1.81 -14.46 -10.94
N THR A 54 -2.01 -13.91 -12.15
CA THR A 54 -2.06 -14.68 -13.39
C THR A 54 -0.81 -14.40 -14.21
N VAL A 55 0.00 -15.42 -14.45
CA VAL A 55 1.25 -15.32 -15.23
C VAL A 55 1.09 -16.07 -16.54
N THR A 56 1.25 -15.37 -17.65
CA THR A 56 1.20 -15.94 -19.00
C THR A 56 2.57 -15.84 -19.66
N ALA A 57 3.06 -16.97 -20.18
CA ALA A 57 4.24 -17.03 -21.02
C ALA A 57 3.80 -17.27 -22.47
N THR A 58 4.20 -16.40 -23.40
CA THR A 58 3.97 -16.58 -24.84
C THR A 58 5.30 -16.81 -25.54
N VAL A 59 5.45 -17.90 -26.28
CA VAL A 59 6.66 -18.20 -27.06
C VAL A 59 6.32 -18.09 -28.54
N GLU A 60 7.09 -17.29 -29.27
CA GLU A 60 6.98 -17.15 -30.72
C GLU A 60 8.20 -17.76 -31.42
N ASN A 61 7.96 -18.57 -32.45
CA ASN A 61 9.00 -19.17 -33.27
C ASN A 61 8.57 -19.23 -34.76
N SER A 62 9.41 -19.83 -35.62
CA SER A 62 9.13 -19.94 -37.06
C SER A 62 7.92 -20.80 -37.43
N PHE A 63 7.37 -21.57 -36.48
CA PHE A 63 6.21 -22.43 -36.65
C PHE A 63 4.91 -21.82 -36.12
N GLY A 64 4.98 -20.72 -35.36
CA GLY A 64 3.82 -20.04 -34.80
C GLY A 64 4.10 -19.45 -33.41
N SER A 65 3.01 -19.07 -32.75
CA SER A 65 3.00 -18.60 -31.36
C SER A 65 2.22 -19.62 -30.51
N ASP A 66 2.72 -19.91 -29.32
CA ASP A 66 2.03 -20.73 -28.32
C ASP A 66 2.09 -20.03 -26.95
N SER A 67 1.11 -20.28 -26.09
CA SER A 67 1.06 -19.67 -24.76
C SER A 67 0.63 -20.64 -23.67
N CYS A 68 1.14 -20.42 -22.48
CA CYS A 68 0.75 -21.14 -21.28
C CYS A 68 0.49 -20.15 -20.14
N THR A 69 -0.48 -20.46 -19.30
CA THR A 69 -0.89 -19.62 -18.17
C THR A 69 -0.85 -20.43 -16.89
N THR A 70 -0.32 -19.83 -15.82
CA THR A 70 -0.37 -20.36 -14.46
C THR A 70 -0.90 -19.30 -13.51
N GLN A 71 -1.41 -19.74 -12.37
CA GLN A 71 -1.85 -18.86 -11.30
C GLN A 71 -1.02 -19.09 -10.04
N LEU A 72 -0.76 -18.02 -9.30
CA LEU A 72 0.04 -18.01 -8.07
C LEU A 72 -0.74 -17.22 -7.04
N GLN A 73 -1.01 -17.83 -5.89
CA GLN A 73 -1.65 -17.14 -4.77
C GLN A 73 -0.55 -16.59 -3.85
N THR A 74 -0.54 -15.29 -3.65
CA THR A 74 0.28 -14.60 -2.64
C THR A 74 -0.60 -14.30 -1.44
N THR A 75 0.01 -14.32 -0.25
CA THR A 75 -0.68 -14.11 1.02
C THR A 75 0.34 -13.70 2.07
N THR A 76 -0.12 -13.11 3.17
CA THR A 76 0.72 -12.77 4.32
C THR A 76 0.60 -13.86 5.41
N SER A 77 1.68 -14.08 6.16
CA SER A 77 1.66 -14.89 7.37
C SER A 77 1.40 -14.06 8.64
N ASP A 78 1.42 -12.74 8.53
CA ASP A 78 1.15 -11.85 9.67
C ASP A 78 -0.33 -11.87 10.04
N LEU A 79 -0.63 -11.66 11.33
CA LEU A 79 -2.01 -11.69 11.80
C LEU A 79 -2.82 -10.57 11.16
N ILE A 80 -2.25 -9.37 11.04
CA ILE A 80 -2.89 -8.23 10.35
C ILE A 80 -1.98 -7.77 9.22
N ARG A 81 -2.55 -7.60 8.03
CA ARG A 81 -1.98 -6.79 6.95
C ARG A 81 -2.99 -5.78 6.48
N ILE A 82 -2.54 -4.56 6.32
CA ILE A 82 -3.29 -3.47 5.70
C ILE A 82 -2.57 -3.13 4.42
N GLU A 83 -3.32 -3.13 3.32
CA GLU A 83 -2.81 -2.94 1.97
C GLU A 83 -3.52 -1.73 1.37
N LEU A 84 -2.77 -0.67 1.12
CA LEU A 84 -3.21 0.53 0.44
C LEU A 84 -2.76 0.47 -1.02
N LEU A 85 -3.71 0.60 -1.92
CA LEU A 85 -3.49 0.80 -3.34
C LEU A 85 -3.93 2.21 -3.70
N TRP A 86 -3.25 2.85 -4.65
CA TRP A 86 -3.78 4.06 -5.26
C TRP A 86 -3.52 4.10 -6.75
N ASN A 87 -4.33 4.89 -7.45
CA ASN A 87 -4.30 5.06 -8.90
C ASN A 87 -4.56 3.76 -9.69
N VAL A 88 -5.41 2.93 -9.10
CA VAL A 88 -6.02 1.70 -9.65
C VAL A 88 -6.46 1.86 -11.11
N ASP A 89 -6.93 3.06 -11.49
CA ASP A 89 -7.45 3.41 -12.81
C ASP A 89 -6.79 4.65 -13.46
N HIS A 90 -5.56 5.02 -13.08
CA HIS A 90 -4.93 6.23 -13.61
C HIS A 90 -4.59 6.13 -15.10
N ASP A 91 -5.23 6.99 -15.89
CA ASP A 91 -4.94 7.16 -17.31
C ASP A 91 -3.73 8.09 -17.51
N GLU A 92 -2.54 7.50 -17.56
CA GLU A 92 -1.30 8.22 -17.86
C GLU A 92 -1.33 8.99 -19.19
N GLN A 93 -2.15 8.59 -20.15
CA GLN A 93 -2.27 9.29 -21.44
C GLN A 93 -3.09 10.58 -21.28
N ALA A 94 -4.09 10.56 -20.41
CA ALA A 94 -4.91 11.73 -20.10
C ALA A 94 -4.22 12.69 -19.12
N PHE A 95 -3.48 12.18 -18.14
CA PHE A 95 -2.99 12.98 -16.99
C PHE A 95 -1.46 13.06 -16.88
N GLY A 96 -0.72 12.26 -17.66
CA GLY A 96 0.74 12.15 -17.59
C GLY A 96 1.21 11.14 -16.54
N PRO A 97 2.54 10.99 -16.34
CA PRO A 97 3.07 10.07 -15.34
C PRO A 97 2.52 10.43 -13.97
N ASP A 98 2.06 9.42 -13.25
CA ASP A 98 1.65 9.56 -11.87
C ASP A 98 2.89 9.88 -11.01
N CYS A 99 2.70 10.78 -10.06
CA CYS A 99 3.73 11.18 -9.09
C CYS A 99 3.06 11.47 -7.73
N THR A 100 1.87 10.93 -7.52
CA THR A 100 1.17 11.02 -6.25
C THR A 100 1.78 10.04 -5.27
N ASP A 101 1.84 10.48 -4.03
CA ASP A 101 2.53 9.82 -2.93
C ASP A 101 1.50 9.77 -1.81
N VAL A 102 1.02 8.57 -1.52
CA VAL A 102 -0.05 8.31 -0.56
C VAL A 102 0.46 7.37 0.51
N ASP A 103 0.70 7.92 1.69
CA ASP A 103 1.24 7.20 2.83
C ASP A 103 0.12 6.50 3.60
N LEU A 104 0.38 5.28 4.04
CA LEU A 104 -0.45 4.52 4.95
C LEU A 104 -0.01 4.80 6.39
N HIS A 105 -0.99 5.10 7.24
CA HIS A 105 -0.79 5.35 8.66
C HIS A 105 -1.52 4.33 9.51
N LEU A 106 -0.82 3.72 10.46
CA LEU A 106 -1.42 2.91 11.51
C LEU A 106 -1.03 3.48 12.88
N LEU A 107 -2.02 3.96 13.63
CA LEU A 107 -1.84 4.66 14.89
C LEU A 107 -2.36 3.81 16.06
N ARG A 108 -1.50 3.46 17.01
CA ARG A 108 -1.88 2.67 18.20
C ARG A 108 -2.71 3.45 19.24
N MET A 109 -2.63 4.78 19.24
CA MET A 109 -3.39 5.62 20.17
C MET A 109 -4.69 6.13 19.53
N PRO A 110 -5.87 5.60 19.88
CA PRO A 110 -7.13 5.99 19.22
C PRO A 110 -7.48 7.48 19.42
N GLU A 111 -7.04 8.09 20.52
CA GLU A 111 -7.26 9.53 20.77
C GLU A 111 -6.11 10.44 20.29
N GLY A 112 -5.04 9.86 19.74
CA GLY A 112 -3.87 10.60 19.25
C GLY A 112 -4.09 11.25 17.88
N PRO A 113 -3.38 12.33 17.54
CA PRO A 113 -3.34 12.82 16.17
C PRO A 113 -2.43 11.94 15.31
N PHE A 114 -2.78 11.75 14.03
CA PHE A 114 -1.80 11.36 13.02
C PHE A 114 -0.77 12.49 12.91
N SER A 115 0.45 12.24 13.38
CA SER A 115 1.46 13.27 13.59
C SER A 115 2.84 12.68 13.42
N TYR A 116 3.61 13.31 12.53
CA TYR A 116 5.03 13.06 12.37
C TYR A 116 5.75 13.14 13.71
N GLY A 117 6.35 12.03 14.15
CA GLY A 117 7.25 11.99 15.31
C GLY A 117 6.63 11.53 16.63
N THR A 118 5.47 10.86 16.62
CA THR A 118 5.08 10.01 17.78
C THR A 118 5.54 8.59 17.53
N GLU A 119 6.00 7.89 18.57
CA GLU A 119 6.35 6.47 18.49
C GLU A 119 5.11 5.58 18.25
N ASP A 120 3.90 6.15 18.29
CA ASP A 120 2.63 5.44 18.17
C ASP A 120 2.06 5.42 16.75
N ASP A 121 2.54 6.27 15.84
CA ASP A 121 2.08 6.41 14.45
C ASP A 121 3.08 5.72 13.53
N CYS A 122 2.73 4.58 12.92
CA CYS A 122 3.55 3.92 11.90
C CYS A 122 3.21 4.50 10.53
N PHE A 123 4.22 5.08 9.88
CA PHE A 123 4.16 5.64 8.54
C PHE A 123 5.51 5.52 7.82
N TYR A 124 5.59 6.02 6.59
CA TYR A 124 6.78 5.97 5.72
C TYR A 124 8.10 6.32 6.43
N GLY A 125 8.06 7.29 7.35
CA GLY A 125 9.26 7.87 7.95
C GLY A 125 9.85 7.11 9.13
N ASN A 126 9.10 6.20 9.78
CA ASN A 126 9.56 5.55 11.02
C ASN A 126 9.35 4.03 11.08
N CYS A 127 8.44 3.45 10.31
CA CYS A 127 8.20 2.00 10.32
C CYS A 127 8.46 1.31 8.97
N ALA A 128 8.92 2.06 7.97
CA ALA A 128 9.43 1.51 6.72
C ALA A 128 10.62 0.59 6.99
N THR A 129 10.51 -0.67 6.55
CA THR A 129 11.54 -1.69 6.77
C THR A 129 12.81 -1.43 5.95
N CYS A 130 12.69 -0.64 4.88
CA CYS A 130 13.81 -0.15 4.11
C CYS A 130 14.25 1.25 4.59
N THR A 131 15.48 1.38 5.08
CA THR A 131 16.05 2.66 5.56
C THR A 131 16.99 3.33 4.55
N ILE A 132 16.87 3.00 3.25
CA ILE A 132 17.74 3.54 2.20
C ILE A 132 17.48 5.04 2.02
N SER A 133 18.56 5.80 1.78
CA SER A 133 18.48 7.26 1.68
C SER A 133 17.54 7.73 0.57
N TYR A 134 16.63 8.66 0.93
CA TYR A 134 15.70 9.35 0.02
C TYR A 134 16.34 10.11 -1.15
N ASN A 135 17.66 10.28 -1.16
CA ASN A 135 18.35 10.96 -2.27
C ASN A 135 18.76 10.02 -3.42
N SER A 136 18.47 8.72 -3.33
CA SER A 136 18.74 7.80 -4.44
C SER A 136 17.64 7.86 -5.50
N SER A 137 18.02 8.06 -6.76
CA SER A 137 17.11 7.93 -7.91
C SER A 137 16.66 6.48 -8.18
N SER A 138 17.25 5.51 -7.49
CA SER A 138 16.93 4.09 -7.55
C SER A 138 16.47 3.54 -6.19
N ARG A 139 16.05 4.42 -5.26
CA ARG A 139 15.67 4.06 -3.89
C ARG A 139 14.75 2.85 -3.83
N GLU A 140 13.65 2.88 -4.57
CA GLU A 140 12.63 1.83 -4.49
C GLU A 140 13.19 0.47 -4.95
N LEU A 141 13.93 0.44 -6.06
CA LEU A 141 14.60 -0.77 -6.53
C LEU A 141 15.61 -1.28 -5.50
N GLU A 142 16.42 -0.39 -4.93
CA GLU A 142 17.36 -0.75 -3.87
C GLU A 142 16.63 -1.26 -2.60
N CYS A 143 15.45 -0.71 -2.29
CA CYS A 143 14.62 -1.16 -1.18
C CYS A 143 14.06 -2.56 -1.41
N ARG A 144 13.53 -2.83 -2.61
CA ARG A 144 13.05 -4.16 -3.00
C ARG A 144 14.18 -5.19 -2.89
N ASP A 145 15.37 -4.87 -3.40
CA ASP A 145 16.56 -5.73 -3.28
C ASP A 145 16.97 -5.94 -1.80
N ALA A 146 16.89 -4.91 -0.97
CA ALA A 146 17.25 -4.99 0.45
C ALA A 146 16.25 -5.84 1.26
N ILE A 147 14.95 -5.69 1.01
CA ILE A 147 13.89 -6.48 1.64
C ILE A 147 14.05 -7.96 1.25
N GLU A 148 14.29 -8.24 -0.03
CA GLU A 148 14.55 -9.59 -0.51
C GLU A 148 15.76 -10.22 0.21
N ALA A 149 16.87 -9.49 0.29
CA ALA A 149 18.06 -9.94 1.00
C ALA A 149 17.82 -10.15 2.50
N ALA A 150 17.01 -9.30 3.15
CA ALA A 150 16.67 -9.46 4.57
C ALA A 150 15.87 -10.74 4.81
N VAL A 151 14.95 -11.07 3.91
CA VAL A 151 14.13 -12.28 3.98
C VAL A 151 14.97 -13.54 3.74
N GLU A 152 15.91 -13.54 2.79
CA GLU A 152 16.78 -14.70 2.55
C GLU A 152 17.60 -15.09 3.78
N ASN A 153 17.94 -14.11 4.61
CA ASN A 153 18.71 -14.29 5.83
C ASN A 153 17.84 -14.39 7.10
N CYS A 154 16.52 -14.48 6.92
CA CYS A 154 15.57 -14.59 8.00
C CYS A 154 15.71 -15.91 8.76
N ALA A 155 15.67 -15.86 10.09
CA ALA A 155 15.51 -17.07 10.89
C ALA A 155 14.13 -17.70 10.61
N GLU A 156 14.01 -19.04 10.66
CA GLU A 156 12.75 -19.75 10.36
C GLU A 156 11.57 -19.31 11.25
N ASP A 157 11.84 -18.72 12.41
CA ASP A 157 10.89 -18.18 13.39
C ASP A 157 10.90 -16.64 13.49
N GLY A 158 11.73 -15.95 12.70
CA GLY A 158 11.92 -14.49 12.78
C GLY A 158 10.80 -13.68 12.10
N VAL A 159 10.61 -12.45 12.56
CA VAL A 159 9.81 -11.40 11.90
C VAL A 159 10.62 -10.82 10.74
N CYS A 160 10.08 -10.92 9.52
CA CYS A 160 10.83 -10.57 8.32
C CYS A 160 9.99 -9.85 7.26
N PRO A 161 10.47 -8.73 6.69
CA PRO A 161 11.64 -7.98 7.17
C PRO A 161 11.46 -7.53 8.63
N ALA A 162 12.56 -7.33 9.37
CA ALA A 162 12.47 -6.87 10.75
C ALA A 162 11.87 -5.45 10.79
N PRO A 163 11.16 -5.06 11.87
CA PRO A 163 10.71 -3.69 12.02
C PRO A 163 11.88 -2.70 12.02
N ASN A 164 11.58 -1.46 11.62
CA ASN A 164 12.53 -0.37 11.73
C ASN A 164 12.83 -0.05 13.21
N GLU A 165 14.10 0.20 13.53
CA GLU A 165 14.55 0.50 14.90
C GLU A 165 14.01 1.83 15.46
N ASP A 166 13.57 2.74 14.58
CA ASP A 166 12.91 3.99 14.94
C ASP A 166 11.47 3.77 15.43
N MET A 167 10.91 2.57 15.22
CA MET A 167 9.57 2.18 15.67
C MET A 167 9.63 1.31 16.92
N ASN A 168 8.91 1.69 17.98
CA ASN A 168 8.87 0.94 19.22
C ASN A 168 7.52 1.08 19.93
N TRP A 169 6.48 0.45 19.37
CA TRP A 169 5.21 0.29 20.08
C TRP A 169 5.36 -0.50 21.36
N SER A 170 6.19 -1.54 21.30
CA SER A 170 6.48 -2.42 22.41
C SER A 170 7.89 -2.97 22.28
N GLY A 171 8.41 -3.51 23.38
CA GLY A 171 9.71 -4.18 23.39
C GLY A 171 9.75 -5.51 22.63
N ASP A 172 8.65 -5.95 22.02
CA ASP A 172 8.56 -7.17 21.21
C ASP A 172 8.48 -6.83 19.71
N VAL A 173 9.35 -7.47 18.92
CA VAL A 173 9.42 -7.27 17.47
C VAL A 173 8.21 -7.81 16.71
N GLU A 174 7.47 -8.77 17.28
CA GLU A 174 6.26 -9.32 16.64
C GLU A 174 5.06 -8.35 16.73
N GLU A 175 5.04 -7.54 17.78
CA GLU A 175 4.01 -6.54 18.07
C GLU A 175 4.24 -5.22 17.33
N GLN A 176 5.43 -5.02 16.78
CA GLN A 176 5.80 -3.81 16.03
C GLN A 176 5.23 -3.84 14.60
N PRO A 177 4.64 -2.73 14.14
CA PRO A 177 4.13 -2.59 12.80
C PRO A 177 5.28 -2.36 11.82
N ARG A 178 5.10 -2.83 10.60
CA ARG A 178 6.13 -2.80 9.56
C ARG A 178 5.52 -2.39 8.24
N LEU A 179 5.92 -1.22 7.73
CA LEU A 179 5.66 -0.84 6.36
C LEU A 179 6.70 -1.55 5.47
N ASP A 180 6.24 -2.36 4.53
CA ASP A 180 7.14 -3.14 3.67
C ASP A 180 7.93 -2.24 2.72
N LEU A 181 7.24 -1.49 1.87
CA LEU A 181 7.80 -0.54 0.92
C LEU A 181 7.05 0.80 1.06
N ASP A 182 7.82 1.88 1.12
CA ASP A 182 7.34 3.24 0.93
C ASP A 182 7.42 3.54 -0.57
N ASP A 183 6.27 3.35 -1.24
CA ASP A 183 6.08 3.49 -2.68
C ASP A 183 5.70 4.94 -3.00
N VAL A 184 6.51 5.56 -3.87
CA VAL A 184 6.39 6.98 -4.24
C VAL A 184 6.20 7.17 -5.75
N ASP A 185 6.09 6.08 -6.51
CA ASP A 185 6.09 6.11 -7.98
C ASP A 185 4.67 6.22 -8.59
N GLY A 186 3.66 6.23 -7.71
CA GLY A 186 2.30 6.65 -8.01
C GLY A 186 1.35 5.52 -8.38
N ARG A 187 1.66 4.27 -8.05
CA ARG A 187 0.76 3.13 -8.28
C ARG A 187 0.50 2.27 -7.04
N GLY A 188 1.26 2.47 -5.96
CA GLY A 188 1.24 1.58 -4.81
C GLY A 188 1.64 0.14 -5.16
N PRO A 189 1.57 -0.79 -4.20
CA PRO A 189 0.94 -0.66 -2.88
C PRO A 189 1.86 -0.13 -1.77
N GLU A 190 1.25 0.35 -0.70
CA GLU A 190 1.87 0.39 0.63
C GLU A 190 1.24 -0.66 1.54
N ASN A 191 2.06 -1.49 2.22
CA ASN A 191 1.53 -2.48 3.14
C ASN A 191 2.11 -2.37 4.55
N ILE A 192 1.25 -2.11 5.53
CA ILE A 192 1.59 -2.26 6.95
C ILE A 192 1.22 -3.66 7.43
N ASN A 193 2.18 -4.36 8.02
CA ASN A 193 2.01 -5.70 8.55
C ASN A 193 2.29 -5.73 10.05
N VAL A 194 1.46 -6.44 10.83
CA VAL A 194 1.64 -6.66 12.27
C VAL A 194 1.48 -8.15 12.56
N ARG A 195 2.54 -8.79 13.08
CA ARG A 195 2.54 -10.25 13.28
C ARG A 195 1.64 -10.66 14.44
N ALA A 196 1.82 -10.00 15.58
CA ALA A 196 1.13 -10.30 16.83
C ALA A 196 0.73 -8.97 17.49
N PRO A 197 -0.31 -8.28 17.01
CA PRO A 197 -0.73 -7.00 17.59
C PRO A 197 -1.10 -7.16 19.07
N GLU A 198 -0.77 -6.17 19.90
CA GLU A 198 -1.25 -6.14 21.27
C GLU A 198 -2.78 -5.86 21.31
N PRO A 199 -3.51 -6.33 22.33
CA PRO A 199 -4.89 -5.93 22.54
C PRO A 199 -5.04 -4.40 22.61
N GLY A 200 -6.00 -3.86 21.90
CA GLY A 200 -6.18 -2.41 21.78
C GLY A 200 -6.94 -1.99 20.53
N THR A 201 -6.98 -0.67 20.32
CA THR A 201 -7.63 -0.05 19.17
C THR A 201 -6.58 0.69 18.35
N TYR A 202 -6.51 0.39 17.07
CA TYR A 202 -5.59 0.99 16.12
C TYR A 202 -6.38 1.81 15.10
N ARG A 203 -6.03 3.07 14.92
CA ARG A 203 -6.63 3.93 13.90
C ARG A 203 -5.86 3.84 12.60
N LEU A 204 -6.62 3.80 11.51
CA LEU A 204 -6.11 3.63 10.16
C LEU A 204 -6.44 4.87 9.32
N ALA A 205 -5.45 5.40 8.60
CA ALA A 205 -5.65 6.47 7.64
C ALA A 205 -4.75 6.33 6.41
N ALA A 206 -5.21 6.89 5.29
CA ALA A 206 -4.39 7.13 4.11
C ALA A 206 -4.12 8.64 4.00
N HIS A 207 -2.87 9.01 3.80
CA HIS A 207 -2.42 10.38 3.77
C HIS A 207 -1.91 10.74 2.38
N LEU A 208 -2.59 11.68 1.70
CA LEU A 208 -2.07 12.26 0.47
C LEU A 208 -0.88 13.18 0.82
N TYR A 209 0.32 12.63 0.83
CA TYR A 209 1.55 13.32 1.21
C TYR A 209 2.06 14.21 0.09
N GLY A 210 2.05 13.69 -1.14
CA GLY A 210 2.50 14.38 -2.34
C GLY A 210 1.58 14.14 -3.53
N ALA A 211 1.50 15.10 -4.44
CA ALA A 211 0.64 14.99 -5.63
C ALA A 211 1.40 15.23 -6.95
N GLY A 212 2.73 15.25 -6.89
CA GLY A 212 3.56 15.69 -7.99
C GLY A 212 3.32 17.14 -8.43
N TYR A 213 4.25 17.65 -9.25
CA TYR A 213 4.27 19.05 -9.69
C TYR A 213 3.04 19.46 -10.54
N LYS A 214 2.31 18.51 -11.13
CA LYS A 214 1.17 18.80 -12.04
C LYS A 214 -0.16 19.02 -11.32
N ALA A 215 -0.43 18.30 -10.22
CA ALA A 215 -1.57 18.58 -9.35
C ALA A 215 -1.46 20.00 -8.75
N ALA A 216 -0.25 20.38 -8.34
CA ALA A 216 0.05 21.73 -7.87
C ALA A 216 -0.22 22.81 -8.95
N GLN A 217 0.08 22.55 -10.22
CA GLN A 217 -0.24 23.49 -11.32
C GLN A 217 -1.75 23.61 -11.61
N ALA A 218 -2.52 22.54 -11.46
CA ALA A 218 -3.98 22.59 -11.60
C ALA A 218 -4.63 23.47 -10.51
N VAL A 219 -4.06 23.43 -9.29
CA VAL A 219 -4.47 24.28 -8.16
C VAL A 219 -4.04 25.74 -8.37
N GLU A 220 -2.82 26.00 -8.83
CA GLU A 220 -2.31 27.36 -9.07
C GLU A 220 -3.04 28.10 -10.20
N SER A 221 -3.48 27.40 -11.25
CA SER A 221 -4.12 28.01 -12.43
C SER A 221 -5.58 28.40 -12.21
N ASN A 222 -6.30 27.76 -11.29
CA ASN A 222 -7.73 28.00 -11.05
C ASN A 222 -8.05 28.85 -9.82
N GLY A 223 -7.06 29.23 -9.01
CA GLY A 223 -7.24 30.14 -7.86
C GLY A 223 -8.22 29.65 -6.79
N GLN A 224 -8.60 28.37 -6.83
CA GLN A 224 -9.55 27.73 -5.93
C GLN A 224 -8.82 26.59 -5.21
N LEU A 225 -8.53 26.83 -3.92
CA LEU A 225 -7.75 25.94 -3.06
C LEU A 225 -8.59 24.80 -2.45
N CYS A 226 -9.89 24.76 -2.70
CA CYS A 226 -10.78 23.64 -2.36
C CYS A 226 -11.73 23.43 -3.53
N GLY A 227 -11.57 22.31 -4.23
CA GLY A 227 -12.46 21.92 -5.31
C GLY A 227 -12.43 20.41 -5.46
N ASP A 228 -13.45 19.86 -6.13
CA ASP A 228 -13.63 18.43 -6.42
C ASP A 228 -12.59 17.88 -7.42
N ILE A 229 -11.34 18.27 -7.28
CA ILE A 229 -10.23 17.73 -8.05
C ILE A 229 -9.79 16.47 -7.32
N THR A 230 -10.13 15.33 -7.91
CA THR A 230 -9.57 14.04 -7.52
C THR A 230 -8.12 14.04 -7.93
N ILE A 231 -7.23 13.86 -6.96
CA ILE A 231 -5.78 13.86 -7.14
C ILE A 231 -5.27 12.43 -7.30
N ALA A 232 -5.80 11.53 -6.49
CA ALA A 232 -5.57 10.10 -6.55
C ALA A 232 -6.88 9.36 -6.25
N GLN A 233 -6.93 8.08 -6.58
CA GLN A 233 -8.02 7.19 -6.16
C GLN A 233 -7.42 6.06 -5.37
N ALA A 234 -7.86 5.85 -4.12
CA ALA A 234 -7.29 4.87 -3.22
C ALA A 234 -8.28 3.75 -2.89
N GLU A 235 -7.75 2.56 -2.67
CA GLU A 235 -8.46 1.39 -2.18
C GLU A 235 -7.66 0.80 -1.02
N VAL A 236 -8.33 0.38 0.05
CA VAL A 236 -7.69 -0.22 1.21
C VAL A 236 -8.30 -1.59 1.48
N ARG A 237 -7.43 -2.56 1.69
CA ARG A 237 -7.78 -3.94 2.05
C ARG A 237 -7.17 -4.32 3.38
N ILE A 238 -7.95 -4.98 4.22
CA ILE A 238 -7.51 -5.51 5.51
C ILE A 238 -7.57 -7.02 5.44
N PHE A 239 -6.43 -7.64 5.70
CA PHE A 239 -6.26 -9.08 5.73
C PHE A 239 -6.03 -9.55 7.15
N CYS A 240 -6.62 -10.70 7.50
CA CYS A 240 -6.27 -11.46 8.67
C CYS A 240 -5.76 -12.85 8.32
N GLN A 241 -4.56 -13.21 8.81
CA GLN A 241 -3.88 -14.48 8.48
C GLN A 241 -3.89 -14.78 6.97
N GLY A 242 -3.77 -13.73 6.16
CA GLY A 242 -3.73 -13.84 4.72
C GLY A 242 -5.08 -13.92 3.99
N ALA A 243 -6.20 -13.98 4.71
CA ALA A 243 -7.55 -13.87 4.14
C ALA A 243 -8.02 -12.40 4.16
N ALA A 244 -8.63 -11.93 3.08
CA ALA A 244 -9.23 -10.59 3.06
C ALA A 244 -10.50 -10.60 3.94
N GLU A 245 -10.49 -9.80 5.01
CA GLU A 245 -11.63 -9.64 5.93
C GLU A 245 -12.47 -8.41 5.60
N TRP A 246 -11.83 -7.40 4.99
CA TRP A 246 -12.49 -6.17 4.60
C TRP A 246 -11.79 -5.51 3.41
N GLU A 247 -12.57 -4.85 2.55
CA GLU A 247 -12.12 -4.12 1.36
C GLU A 247 -12.99 -2.88 1.21
N SER A 248 -12.35 -1.74 0.98
CA SER A 248 -13.05 -0.48 0.72
C SER A 248 -13.60 -0.42 -0.70
N GLU A 249 -14.55 0.49 -0.92
CA GLU A 249 -14.75 1.02 -2.28
C GLU A 249 -13.51 1.81 -2.74
N ILE A 250 -13.43 2.14 -4.03
CA ILE A 250 -12.42 3.08 -4.51
C ILE A 250 -12.81 4.49 -4.07
N VAL A 251 -11.99 5.10 -3.22
CA VAL A 251 -12.21 6.43 -2.65
C VAL A 251 -11.39 7.47 -3.41
N PRO A 252 -12.02 8.51 -4.00
CA PRO A 252 -11.30 9.60 -4.62
C PRO A 252 -10.66 10.48 -3.54
N LEU A 253 -9.33 10.53 -3.52
CA LEU A 253 -8.58 11.44 -2.67
C LEU A 253 -8.59 12.83 -3.28
N ARG A 254 -9.31 13.74 -2.63
CA ARG A 254 -9.47 15.13 -3.03
C ARG A 254 -8.59 16.06 -2.21
N PHE A 255 -8.20 17.16 -2.83
CA PHE A 255 -7.45 18.19 -2.15
C PHE A 255 -8.37 19.17 -1.41
N CYS A 256 -8.21 19.26 -0.09
CA CYS A 256 -8.90 20.25 0.75
C CYS A 256 -7.89 21.16 1.45
N GLY A 257 -7.69 22.40 0.95
CA GLY A 257 -7.01 23.47 1.69
C GLY A 257 -5.83 24.10 0.98
N SER A 258 -4.86 24.67 1.70
CA SER A 258 -3.72 25.38 1.09
C SER A 258 -2.40 24.59 1.07
N ARG A 259 -2.39 23.36 1.59
CA ARG A 259 -1.20 22.50 1.66
C ARG A 259 -1.51 21.06 1.30
N ILE A 260 -0.90 20.58 0.21
CA ILE A 260 -1.11 19.24 -0.36
C ILE A 260 -0.84 18.14 0.67
N ASN A 261 0.21 18.31 1.48
CA ASN A 261 0.68 17.36 2.48
C ASN A 261 -0.15 17.28 3.77
N SER A 262 -1.45 17.59 3.74
CA SER A 262 -2.28 17.59 4.93
C SER A 262 -3.61 16.88 4.79
N SER A 263 -3.92 16.25 3.65
CA SER A 263 -5.22 15.60 3.44
C SER A 263 -5.18 14.12 3.85
N PHE A 264 -5.87 13.78 4.94
CA PHE A 264 -6.03 12.42 5.45
C PHE A 264 -7.43 11.90 5.14
N TRP A 265 -7.52 10.71 4.58
CA TRP A 265 -8.71 9.89 4.65
C TRP A 265 -8.61 9.03 5.91
N GLU A 266 -9.41 9.34 6.93
CA GLU A 266 -9.51 8.48 8.11
C GLU A 266 -10.43 7.31 7.81
N ILE A 267 -9.84 6.12 7.67
CA ILE A 267 -10.51 4.93 7.15
C ILE A 267 -11.34 4.25 8.23
N GLY A 268 -10.81 4.12 9.45
CA GLY A 268 -11.50 3.41 10.51
C GLY A 268 -10.60 3.00 11.67
N GLU A 269 -11.09 2.03 12.44
CA GLU A 269 -10.41 1.42 13.56
C GLU A 269 -10.36 -0.10 13.43
N ILE A 270 -9.19 -0.65 13.76
CA ILE A 270 -8.99 -2.08 13.99
C ILE A 270 -8.96 -2.30 15.50
N ILE A 271 -9.88 -3.12 16.00
CA ILE A 271 -10.02 -3.46 17.41
C ILE A 271 -9.53 -4.89 17.61
N VAL A 272 -8.50 -5.04 18.43
CA VAL A 272 -7.93 -6.33 18.83
C VAL A 272 -8.38 -6.63 20.25
N ALA A 273 -9.16 -7.69 20.41
CA ALA A 273 -9.72 -8.08 21.70
C ALA A 273 -8.65 -8.58 22.69
N GLU A 274 -8.93 -8.45 23.99
CA GLU A 274 -8.16 -9.18 25.00
C GLU A 274 -8.37 -10.69 24.81
N HIS A 275 -7.27 -11.45 24.75
CA HIS A 275 -7.30 -12.90 24.57
C HIS A 275 -6.27 -13.58 25.48
N GLU A 276 -6.58 -14.79 25.95
CA GLU A 276 -5.60 -15.66 26.63
C GLU A 276 -4.99 -16.63 25.61
N GLY A 277 -3.77 -16.35 25.14
CA GLY A 277 -3.06 -17.22 24.19
C GLY A 277 -2.77 -16.51 22.87
N ALA A 278 -2.58 -17.30 21.80
CA ALA A 278 -2.32 -16.75 20.48
C ALA A 278 -3.61 -16.16 19.88
N LEU A 279 -3.53 -14.92 19.40
CA LEU A 279 -4.63 -14.24 18.72
C LEU A 279 -5.00 -14.92 17.40
N SER A 280 -6.25 -14.73 17.01
CA SER A 280 -6.82 -15.22 15.76
C SER A 280 -7.69 -14.14 15.10
N CYS A 281 -8.19 -14.43 13.90
CA CYS A 281 -9.08 -13.50 13.19
C CYS A 281 -10.41 -13.28 13.91
N ASP A 282 -10.85 -14.21 14.75
CA ASP A 282 -12.06 -14.03 15.56
C ASP A 282 -11.89 -12.94 16.64
N ASP A 283 -10.64 -12.58 16.96
CA ASP A 283 -10.28 -11.56 17.96
C ASP A 283 -10.13 -10.16 17.34
N ILE A 284 -10.28 -10.04 16.01
CA ILE A 284 -10.09 -8.79 15.27
C ILE A 284 -11.44 -8.30 14.74
N THR A 285 -11.75 -7.05 15.01
CA THR A 285 -12.93 -6.38 14.45
C THR A 285 -12.50 -5.10 13.76
N PHE A 286 -12.96 -4.89 12.53
CA PHE A 286 -12.80 -3.62 11.83
C PHE A 286 -14.08 -2.78 11.92
N HIS A 287 -13.94 -1.50 12.25
CA HIS A 287 -15.00 -0.51 12.26
C HIS A 287 -14.62 0.64 11.33
N GLU A 288 -15.29 0.73 10.20
CA GLU A 288 -15.06 1.78 9.21
C GLU A 288 -15.64 3.13 9.66
N TYR A 289 -14.96 4.23 9.29
CA TYR A 289 -15.47 5.59 9.45
C TYR A 289 -16.13 6.11 8.18
N GLY A 290 -17.19 6.92 8.37
CA GLY A 290 -18.01 7.44 7.28
C GLY A 290 -18.96 6.40 6.69
N GLU A 291 -19.77 6.83 5.74
CA GLU A 291 -20.63 5.93 4.95
C GLU A 291 -20.03 5.73 3.55
N GLU A 292 -20.36 4.61 2.92
CA GLU A 292 -19.98 4.33 1.53
C GLU A 292 -20.47 5.45 0.59
N GLY A 293 -19.59 5.98 -0.23
CA GLY A 293 -19.82 7.14 -1.10
C GLY A 293 -19.80 8.50 -0.41
N ASP A 294 -19.70 8.57 0.93
CA ASP A 294 -19.63 9.80 1.73
C ASP A 294 -18.45 9.74 2.72
N ARG A 295 -17.25 9.52 2.17
CA ARG A 295 -16.00 9.46 2.92
C ARG A 295 -15.45 10.88 3.13
N VAL A 296 -15.20 11.23 4.39
CA VAL A 296 -14.72 12.56 4.77
C VAL A 296 -13.18 12.58 4.73
N ILE A 297 -12.61 13.42 3.86
CA ILE A 297 -11.17 13.71 3.80
C ILE A 297 -10.91 15.00 4.56
N CYS A 298 -9.87 15.02 5.38
CA CYS A 298 -9.69 16.06 6.39
C CYS A 298 -8.27 16.57 6.45
N ALA A 299 -8.09 17.77 7.00
CA ALA A 299 -6.77 18.30 7.26
C ALA A 299 -6.10 17.57 8.45
N GLN A 300 -4.78 17.41 8.42
CA GLN A 300 -3.97 16.80 9.49
C GLN A 300 -4.39 17.28 10.88
N GLY A 301 -4.65 16.34 11.80
CA GLY A 301 -5.00 16.63 13.19
C GLY A 301 -6.43 17.12 13.43
N SER A 302 -7.31 17.08 12.42
CA SER A 302 -8.76 17.35 12.59
C SER A 302 -9.59 16.11 12.96
N GLY A 303 -8.98 14.91 12.88
CA GLY A 303 -9.55 13.64 13.28
C GLY A 303 -9.94 13.54 14.74
N LYS A 304 -11.17 13.10 15.00
CA LYS A 304 -11.62 12.64 16.32
C LYS A 304 -11.81 11.12 16.27
N THR A 305 -12.15 10.51 17.41
CA THR A 305 -12.42 9.07 17.58
C THR A 305 -13.62 8.52 16.77
N ASN A 306 -14.16 9.26 15.80
CA ASN A 306 -15.26 8.83 14.93
C ASN A 306 -15.06 9.34 13.48
N GLY A 307 -13.81 9.52 13.05
CA GLY A 307 -13.49 10.23 11.84
C GLY A 307 -13.73 11.74 11.97
N CYS A 308 -13.76 12.42 10.83
CA CYS A 308 -13.95 13.86 10.80
C CYS A 308 -15.43 14.20 10.76
N SER A 309 -15.83 15.25 11.49
CA SER A 309 -17.18 15.76 11.29
C SER A 309 -17.24 16.45 9.92
N ALA A 310 -18.25 16.13 9.11
CA ALA A 310 -18.50 16.78 7.80
C ALA A 310 -18.56 18.33 7.89
N GLN A 311 -18.72 18.88 9.10
CA GLN A 311 -18.76 20.32 9.39
C GLN A 311 -17.39 20.95 9.66
N GLU A 312 -16.30 20.18 9.73
CA GLU A 312 -14.97 20.68 10.11
C GLU A 312 -13.96 20.70 8.95
N ILE A 313 -14.37 20.40 7.72
CA ILE A 313 -13.54 20.71 6.54
C ILE A 313 -13.60 22.22 6.31
N THR A 314 -12.88 22.99 7.11
CA THR A 314 -12.72 24.43 6.86
C THR A 314 -11.43 24.70 6.12
N ASP A 315 -11.49 25.49 5.05
CA ASP A 315 -10.30 26.03 4.42
C ASP A 315 -9.50 26.90 5.42
N PHE A 316 -8.29 27.35 5.03
CA PHE A 316 -7.47 28.23 5.87
C PHE A 316 -8.15 29.58 6.19
N GLN A 317 -9.25 29.92 5.52
CA GLN A 317 -10.07 31.11 5.77
C GLN A 317 -11.27 30.82 6.69
N GLY A 318 -11.43 29.59 7.18
CA GLY A 318 -12.55 29.19 8.02
C GLY A 318 -13.85 28.93 7.26
N GLN A 319 -13.79 28.75 5.93
CA GLN A 319 -14.95 28.40 5.12
C GLN A 319 -15.15 26.88 5.09
N THR A 320 -16.29 26.42 5.57
CA THR A 320 -16.75 25.04 5.41
C THR A 320 -16.81 24.66 3.93
N CYS A 321 -16.10 23.61 3.53
CA CYS A 321 -16.33 22.91 2.28
C CYS A 321 -17.73 22.29 2.38
N ASP A 322 -18.65 22.77 1.53
CA ASP A 322 -19.98 22.17 1.41
C ASP A 322 -19.80 20.80 0.75
N PRO A 323 -20.31 19.69 1.34
CA PRO A 323 -20.25 18.37 0.73
C PRO A 323 -20.96 18.31 -0.63
#